data_AF-A0A7S0KUT7-F1
#
_entry.id   AF-A0A7S0KUT7-F1
#
_cell.length_a   1.000
_cell.length_b   1.000
_cell.length_c   1.000
_cell.angle_alpha   90.00
_cell.angle_beta   90.00
_cell.angle_gamma   90.00
#
_symmetry.space_group_name_H-M   'P 1'
#
loop_
_entity.id
_entity.type
_entity.pdbx_description
1 polymer ?
#
loop_
_entity_poly.entity_id
_entity_poly.type
_entity_poly.pdbx_seq_one_letter_code
_entity_poly.pdbx_strand_id
1 'polypeptide(L)'
;RCSQGVHVPFTFEELVAFCGILLIFWIVGKCVERLGLPALVGEILAGIAVGPHGLDIAPKPDALMMVGEFGLVLMVLEAGVEVDLASLSLVGARGVQVAFFGSLV
;
A
#
# COMPACT_ATOMS: atom_id res chain seq x y z
N ARG A 1 6.72 -26.21 -1.25
CA ARG A 1 8.09 -26.18 -1.84
C ARG A 1 8.98 -25.54 -0.79
N CYS A 2 9.70 -26.37 -0.04
CA CYS A 2 10.60 -25.94 1.03
C CYS A 2 11.72 -25.08 0.42
N SER A 3 11.70 -23.78 0.70
CA SER A 3 12.86 -22.90 0.61
C SER A 3 12.66 -21.83 1.68
N GLN A 4 12.92 -22.20 2.92
CA GLN A 4 14.13 -21.79 3.64
C GLN A 4 13.96 -20.38 4.23
N GLY A 5 13.46 -20.33 5.48
CA GLY A 5 13.61 -19.19 6.37
C GLY A 5 15.08 -18.99 6.72
N VAL A 6 15.84 -18.41 5.79
CA VAL A 6 17.16 -17.89 6.07
C VAL A 6 16.94 -16.60 6.85
N HIS A 7 17.26 -16.60 8.14
CA HIS A 7 17.54 -15.38 8.89
C HIS A 7 18.74 -14.70 8.22
N VAL A 8 18.49 -13.92 7.17
CA VAL A 8 19.49 -13.01 6.60
C VAL A 8 19.58 -11.85 7.59
N PRO A 9 20.72 -11.65 8.27
CA PRO A 9 20.88 -10.48 9.14
C PRO A 9 20.55 -9.25 8.30
N PHE A 10 19.70 -8.36 8.82
CA PHE A 10 19.52 -7.04 8.21
C PHE A 10 20.87 -6.34 8.28
N THR A 11 21.60 -6.35 7.17
CA THR A 11 22.81 -5.56 7.04
C THR A 11 22.40 -4.10 6.86
N PHE A 12 23.24 -3.17 7.32
CA PHE A 12 22.97 -1.74 7.18
C PHE A 12 22.72 -1.34 5.73
N GLU A 13 23.36 -2.01 4.77
CA GLU A 13 23.16 -1.82 3.33
C GLU A 13 21.73 -2.09 2.87
N GLU A 14 21.10 -3.18 3.33
CA GLU A 14 19.73 -3.51 2.95
C GLU A 14 18.71 -2.54 3.59
N LEU A 15 18.99 -2.09 4.82
CA LEU A 15 18.16 -1.10 5.50
C LEU A 15 18.21 0.24 4.74
N VAL A 16 19.40 0.66 4.31
CA VAL A 16 19.58 1.88 3.51
C VAL A 16 18.85 1.76 2.17
N ALA A 17 18.95 0.60 1.50
CA ALA A 17 18.22 0.36 0.26
C ALA A 17 16.69 0.39 0.45
N PHE A 18 16.18 -0.21 1.54
CA PHE A 18 14.76 -0.20 1.88
C PHE A 18 14.24 1.22 2.14
N CYS A 19 14.92 1.99 2.98
CA CYS A 19 14.60 3.39 3.22
C CYS A 19 14.70 4.23 1.94
N GLY A 20 15.70 3.95 1.09
CA GLY A 20 15.88 4.62 -0.20
C GLY A 20 14.69 4.41 -1.13
N ILE A 21 14.15 3.20 -1.23
CA ILE A 21 12.97 2.90 -2.06
C ILE A 21 11.71 3.55 -1.50
N LEU A 22 11.50 3.55 -0.19
CA LEU A 22 10.38 4.27 0.43
C LEU A 22 10.45 5.78 0.14
N LEU A 23 11.65 6.35 0.17
CA LEU A 23 11.88 7.75 -0.17
C LEU A 23 11.58 8.01 -1.66
N ILE A 24 11.95 7.08 -2.55
CA ILE A 24 11.59 7.16 -3.98
C ILE A 24 10.07 7.12 -4.16
N PHE A 25 9.36 6.21 -3.50
CA PHE A 25 7.88 6.15 -3.58
C PHE A 25 7.26 7.48 -3.16
N TRP A 26 7.72 8.06 -2.05
CA TRP A 26 7.25 9.36 -1.58
C TRP A 26 7.54 10.51 -2.55
N ILE A 27 8.74 10.54 -3.14
CA ILE A 27 9.11 11.56 -4.15
C ILE A 27 8.22 11.40 -5.39
N VAL A 28 8.07 10.18 -5.91
CA VAL A 28 7.25 9.93 -7.10
C VAL A 28 5.80 10.29 -6.84
N GLY A 29 5.24 9.92 -5.69
CA GLY A 29 3.89 10.31 -5.28
C GLY A 29 3.71 11.83 -5.26
N LYS A 30 4.63 12.58 -4.65
CA LYS A 30 4.66 14.05 -4.65
C LYS A 30 4.79 14.65 -6.05
N CYS A 31 5.58 14.04 -6.93
CA CYS A 31 5.72 14.48 -8.32
C CYS A 31 4.42 14.28 -9.10
N VAL A 32 3.72 13.16 -8.88
CA VAL A 32 2.43 12.86 -9.52
C VAL A 32 1.31 13.76 -8.98
N GLU A 33 1.34 14.08 -7.68
CA GLU A 33 0.44 15.06 -7.06
C GLU A 33 0.57 16.44 -7.71
N ARG A 34 1.80 16.86 -8.07
CA ARG A 34 2.03 18.12 -8.80
C ARG A 34 1.41 18.14 -10.20
N LEU A 35 1.14 16.98 -10.79
CA LEU A 35 0.48 16.84 -12.09
C LEU A 35 -1.05 16.80 -11.99
N GLY A 36 -1.62 16.91 -10.78
CA GLY A 36 -3.07 16.87 -10.53
C GLY A 36 -3.65 15.45 -10.43
N LEU A 37 -2.79 14.45 -10.27
CA LEU A 37 -3.18 13.05 -10.09
C LEU A 37 -3.04 12.63 -8.62
N PRO A 38 -3.80 11.63 -8.14
CA PRO A 38 -3.65 11.14 -6.77
C PRO A 38 -2.24 10.57 -6.54
N ALA A 39 -1.60 10.93 -5.42
CA ALA A 39 -0.25 10.48 -5.08
C ALA A 39 -0.11 8.95 -5.09
N LEU A 40 -1.14 8.24 -4.62
CA LEU A 40 -1.21 6.77 -4.61
C LEU A 40 -0.96 6.16 -6.00
N VAL A 41 -1.43 6.80 -7.07
CA VAL A 41 -1.21 6.32 -8.45
C VAL A 41 0.28 6.35 -8.77
N GLY A 42 0.99 7.39 -8.35
CA GLY A 42 2.44 7.51 -8.52
C GLY A 42 3.21 6.46 -7.72
N GLU A 43 2.80 6.20 -6.48
CA GLU A 43 3.41 5.19 -5.62
C GLU A 43 3.21 3.77 -6.18
N ILE A 44 2.02 3.44 -6.70
CA ILE A 44 1.75 2.15 -7.36
C ILE A 44 2.63 1.99 -8.61
N LEU A 45 2.71 3.03 -9.45
CA LEU A 45 3.55 2.99 -10.65
C LEU A 45 5.04 2.84 -10.31
N ALA A 46 5.51 3.52 -9.27
CA ALA A 46 6.87 3.35 -8.77
C ALA A 46 7.11 1.93 -8.28
N GLY A 47 6.15 1.33 -7.56
CA GLY A 47 6.22 -0.07 -7.12
C GLY A 47 6.29 -1.07 -8.28
N ILE A 48 5.49 -0.86 -9.34
CA ILE A 48 5.54 -1.69 -10.55
C ILE A 48 6.90 -1.56 -11.24
N ALA A 49 7.45 -0.35 -11.33
CA ALA A 49 8.76 -0.10 -11.93
C ALA A 49 9.92 -0.67 -11.10
N VAL A 50 9.83 -0.64 -9.77
CA VAL A 50 10.87 -1.14 -8.84
C VAL A 50 10.81 -2.66 -8.68
N GLY A 51 9.64 -3.27 -8.89
CA GLY A 51 9.42 -4.70 -8.74
C GLY A 51 10.17 -5.59 -9.75
N PRO A 52 10.02 -6.92 -9.64
CA PRO A 52 10.79 -7.90 -10.41
C PRO A 52 10.51 -7.87 -11.93
N HIS A 53 9.38 -7.30 -12.34
CA HIS A 53 9.04 -7.12 -13.76
C HIS A 53 9.56 -5.78 -14.33
N GLY A 54 10.10 -4.92 -13.48
CA GLY A 54 10.68 -3.63 -13.85
C GLY A 54 12.21 -3.65 -13.71
N LEU A 55 12.72 -3.01 -12.66
CA LEU A 55 14.15 -2.87 -12.40
C LEU A 55 14.73 -3.95 -11.48
N ASP A 56 13.89 -4.73 -10.78
CA ASP A 56 14.29 -5.79 -9.85
C ASP A 56 15.29 -5.34 -8.76
N ILE A 57 15.13 -4.10 -8.28
CA ILE A 57 16.01 -3.48 -7.27
C ILE A 57 15.43 -3.56 -5.84
N ALA A 58 14.30 -4.23 -5.65
CA ALA A 58 13.59 -4.30 -4.38
C ALA A 58 14.31 -5.23 -3.37
N PRO A 59 14.84 -4.69 -2.25
CA PRO A 59 15.45 -5.51 -1.21
C PRO A 59 14.35 -6.20 -0.41
N LYS A 60 14.51 -7.51 -0.16
CA LYS A 60 13.63 -8.32 0.69
C LYS A 60 12.13 -8.08 0.40
N PRO A 61 11.59 -8.59 -0.72
CA PRO A 61 10.19 -8.38 -1.10
C PRO A 61 9.19 -8.80 -0.01
N ASP A 62 9.52 -9.84 0.78
CA ASP A 62 8.69 -10.28 1.91
C ASP A 62 8.51 -9.18 2.97
N ALA A 63 9.56 -8.40 3.26
CA ALA A 63 9.48 -7.31 4.23
C ALA A 63 8.64 -6.13 3.71
N LEU A 64 8.79 -5.81 2.42
CA LEU A 64 7.95 -4.80 1.76
C LEU A 64 6.47 -5.21 1.75
N MET A 65 6.18 -6.49 1.50
CA MET A 65 4.83 -7.03 1.51
C MET A 65 4.20 -6.96 2.91
N MET A 66 4.95 -7.35 3.95
CA MET A 66 4.48 -7.23 5.34
C MET A 66 4.15 -5.78 5.69
N VAL A 67 5.06 -4.84 5.40
CA VAL A 67 4.84 -3.42 5.70
C VAL A 67 3.64 -2.86 4.92
N GLY A 68 3.46 -3.26 3.66
CA GLY A 68 2.31 -2.87 2.85
C GLY A 68 0.98 -3.41 3.41
N GLU A 69 0.95 -4.65 3.88
CA GLU A 69 -0.22 -5.24 4.52
C GLU A 69 -0.56 -4.54 5.84
N PHE A 70 0.45 -4.24 6.67
CA PHE A 70 0.26 -3.42 7.86
C PHE A 70 -0.26 -2.02 7.50
N GLY A 71 0.30 -1.37 6.49
CA GLY A 71 -0.15 -0.07 6.02
C GLY A 71 -1.60 -0.06 5.55
N LEU A 72 -2.02 -1.09 4.81
CA LEU A 72 -3.40 -1.27 4.36
C LEU A 72 -4.36 -1.44 5.54
N VAL A 73 -4.02 -2.28 6.52
CA VAL A 73 -4.84 -2.49 7.72
C VAL A 73 -4.98 -1.19 8.51
N LEU A 74 -3.88 -0.44 8.70
CA LEU A 74 -3.90 0.85 9.37
C LEU A 74 -4.75 1.88 8.62
N MET A 75 -4.69 1.91 7.28
CA MET A 75 -5.50 2.81 6.45
C MET A 75 -7.00 2.47 6.56
N VAL A 76 -7.38 1.19 6.53
CA VAL A 76 -8.78 0.77 6.70
C VAL A 76 -9.27 1.09 8.12
N LEU A 77 -8.39 0.94 9.13
CA LEU A 77 -8.70 1.30 10.51
C LEU A 77 -8.92 2.81 10.66
N GLU A 78 -8.04 3.64 10.08
CA GLU A 78 -8.18 5.10 10.06
C GLU A 78 -9.50 5.51 9.39
N ALA A 79 -9.79 4.96 8.21
CA ALA A 79 -11.05 5.19 7.53
C ALA A 79 -12.27 4.80 8.38
N GLY A 80 -12.17 3.71 9.15
CA GLY A 80 -13.22 3.30 10.08
C GLY A 80 -13.42 4.26 11.26
N VAL A 81 -12.34 4.88 11.75
CA VAL A 81 -12.39 5.86 12.85
C VAL A 81 -13.00 7.20 12.41
N GLU A 82 -12.82 7.59 11.14
CA GLU A 82 -13.40 8.81 10.57
C GLU A 82 -14.92 8.71 10.32
N VAL A 83 -15.51 7.52 10.35
CA VAL A 83 -16.93 7.31 10.06
C VAL A 83 -17.85 7.84 11.17
N ASP A 84 -18.79 8.70 10.79
CA ASP A 84 -19.86 9.19 11.68
C ASP A 84 -21.04 8.19 11.74
N LEU A 85 -21.31 7.69 12.96
CA LEU A 85 -22.40 6.74 13.22
C LEU A 85 -23.79 7.32 12.95
N ALA A 86 -24.00 8.62 13.14
CA ALA A 86 -25.30 9.25 12.91
C ALA A 86 -25.65 9.25 11.41
N SER A 87 -24.71 9.69 10.57
CA SER A 87 -24.82 9.63 9.11
C SER A 87 -24.94 8.19 8.59
N LEU A 88 -24.22 7.24 9.20
CA LEU A 88 -24.28 5.83 8.85
C LEU A 88 -25.65 5.20 9.17
N SER A 89 -26.30 5.59 10.27
CA SER A 89 -27.65 5.09 10.60
C SER A 89 -28.71 5.55 9.58
N LEU A 90 -28.55 6.74 8.99
CA LEU A 90 -29.49 7.31 8.02
C LEU A 90 -29.35 6.70 6.62
N VAL A 91 -28.11 6.43 6.19
CA VAL A 91 -27.80 5.99 4.81
C VAL A 91 -27.40 4.50 4.75
N GLY A 92 -27.17 3.86 5.89
CA GLY A 92 -26.60 2.51 5.99
C GLY A 92 -27.40 1.44 5.26
N ALA A 93 -28.74 1.49 5.30
CA ALA A 93 -29.58 0.54 4.57
C ALA A 93 -29.35 0.59 3.05
N ARG A 94 -29.20 1.80 2.49
CA ARG A 94 -28.88 1.99 1.06
C ARG A 94 -27.43 1.58 0.77
N GLY A 95 -26.51 1.87 1.68
CA GLY A 95 -25.11 1.44 1.59
C GLY A 95 -24.96 -0.07 1.51
N VAL A 96 -25.70 -0.83 2.34
CA VAL A 96 -25.72 -2.30 2.31
C VAL A 96 -26.23 -2.83 0.97
N GLN A 97 -27.28 -2.21 0.41
CA GLN A 97 -27.79 -2.61 -0.90
C GLN A 97 -26.74 -2.38 -2.01
N VAL A 98 -26.06 -1.23 -2.00
CA VAL A 98 -24.99 -0.92 -2.97
C VAL A 98 -23.80 -1.87 -2.81
N ALA A 99 -23.38 -2.16 -1.59
CA ALA A 99 -22.28 -3.09 -1.32
C ALA A 99 -22.61 -4.51 -1.79
N PHE A 100 -23.83 -4.98 -1.54
CA PHE A 100 -24.26 -6.31 -1.96
C PHE A 100 -24.34 -6.42 -3.49
N PHE A 101 -25.09 -5.52 -4.14
CA PHE A 101 -25.22 -5.56 -5.60
C PHE A 101 -23.91 -5.25 -6.32
N GLY A 102 -23.09 -4.33 -5.79
CA GLY A 102 -21.80 -3.98 -6.37
C GLY A 102 -20.72 -5.06 -6.20
N SER A 103 -20.82 -5.92 -5.17
CA SER A 103 -19.90 -7.06 -5.00
C SER A 103 -20.36 -8.33 -5.73
N LEU A 104 -21.66 -8.45 -6.04
CA LEU A 104 -22.23 -9.65 -6.67
C LEU A 104 -22.25 -9.57 -8.21
N VAL A 105 -22.23 -8.36 -8.77
CA VAL A 105 -22.04 -8.06 -10.20
C VAL A 105 -20.56 -8.09 -10.55
#